data_AF-A0A922P0N7-F1
#
_entry.id   AF-A0A922P0N7-F1
#
_cell.length_a   1.000
_cell.length_b   1.000
_cell.length_c   1.000
_cell.angle_alpha   90.00
_cell.angle_beta   90.00
_cell.angle_gamma   90.00
#
_symmetry.space_group_name_H-M   'P 1'
#
loop_
_entity.id
_entity.type
_entity.pdbx_description
1 polymer ?
#
loop_
_entity_poly.entity_id
_entity_poly.type
_entity_poly.pdbx_seq_one_letter_code
_entity_poly.pdbx_strand_id
1 'polypeptide(L)'
;MSSSETLPNRLSLPENLTVRSAGDVKDQILLSLAGHPSTELDISDGATVDLSFVQTVEAARLHADHSGKHLSLSRGADGALLGVLDRGGFMEGMSADDKQFWLHQGETQ
;
A
#
# COMPACT_ATOMS: atom_id res chain seq x y z
N MET A 1 9.87 28.06 11.82
CA MET A 1 8.67 27.22 11.95
C MET A 1 9.15 25.79 11.77
N SER A 2 9.25 25.03 12.86
CA SER A 2 9.66 23.62 12.77
C SER A 2 8.49 22.83 12.22
N SER A 3 8.59 22.37 10.97
CA SER A 3 7.72 21.31 10.48
C SER A 3 8.01 20.08 11.33
N SER A 4 7.12 19.73 12.26
CA SER A 4 7.15 18.39 12.86
C SER A 4 6.82 17.42 11.73
N GLU A 5 7.83 16.69 11.26
CA GLU A 5 7.67 15.52 10.43
C GLU A 5 6.73 14.57 11.18
N THR A 6 5.47 14.48 10.72
CA THR A 6 4.50 13.58 11.32
C THR A 6 4.79 12.21 10.74
N LEU A 7 5.45 11.35 11.51
CA LEU A 7 5.72 9.98 11.11
C LEU A 7 4.42 9.26 10.74
N PRO A 8 4.41 8.43 9.69
CA PRO A 8 3.22 7.70 9.30
C PRO A 8 2.78 6.71 10.39
N ASN A 9 1.48 6.50 10.52
CA ASN A 9 0.96 5.41 11.33
C ASN A 9 1.20 4.08 10.62
N ARG A 10 2.11 3.26 11.16
CA ARG A 10 2.36 1.91 10.64
C ARG A 10 1.22 0.96 10.96
N LEU A 11 0.71 0.27 9.94
CA LEU A 11 -0.35 -0.73 10.02
C LEU A 11 0.21 -2.09 9.57
N SER A 12 0.42 -3.00 10.51
CA SER A 12 0.81 -4.39 10.22
C SER A 12 -0.38 -5.19 9.73
N LEU A 13 -0.28 -5.72 8.52
CA LEU A 13 -1.34 -6.49 7.87
C LEU A 13 -1.21 -8.00 8.18
N PRO A 14 -2.32 -8.77 8.11
CA PRO A 14 -2.29 -10.21 8.35
C PRO A 14 -1.56 -10.97 7.23
N GLU A 15 -1.15 -12.20 7.50
CA GLU A 15 -0.44 -13.07 6.54
C GLU A 15 -1.29 -13.48 5.33
N ASN A 16 -2.62 -13.50 5.45
CA ASN A 16 -3.51 -13.86 4.34
C ASN A 16 -4.09 -12.59 3.73
N LEU A 17 -3.60 -12.22 2.55
CA LEU A 17 -3.96 -11.03 1.79
C LEU A 17 -4.57 -11.47 0.46
N THR A 18 -5.72 -12.11 0.56
CA THR A 18 -6.46 -12.67 -0.58
C THR A 18 -7.90 -12.17 -0.60
N VAL A 19 -8.67 -12.58 -1.60
CA VAL A 19 -10.08 -12.17 -1.74
C VAL A 19 -10.93 -12.49 -0.50
N ARG A 20 -10.53 -13.51 0.27
CA ARG A 20 -11.22 -13.92 1.50
C ARG A 20 -11.07 -12.89 2.63
N SER A 21 -9.96 -12.17 2.66
CA SER A 21 -9.64 -11.18 3.70
C SER A 21 -9.74 -9.74 3.20
N ALA A 22 -10.02 -9.51 1.92
CA ALA A 22 -10.06 -8.18 1.31
C ALA A 22 -11.00 -7.21 2.04
N GLY A 23 -12.15 -7.68 2.54
CA GLY A 23 -13.08 -6.87 3.33
C GLY A 23 -12.45 -6.35 4.63
N ASP A 24 -11.87 -7.26 5.41
CA ASP A 24 -11.23 -6.95 6.70
C ASP A 24 -9.99 -6.09 6.52
N VAL A 25 -9.19 -6.34 5.47
CA VAL A 25 -8.01 -5.52 5.13
C VAL A 25 -8.43 -4.12 4.75
N LYS A 26 -9.44 -3.97 3.89
CA LYS A 26 -10.00 -2.66 3.51
C LYS A 26 -10.49 -1.89 4.75
N ASP A 27 -11.24 -2.53 5.65
CA ASP A 27 -11.73 -1.88 6.87
C ASP A 27 -10.59 -1.44 7.81
N GLN A 28 -9.53 -2.23 7.94
CA GLN A 28 -8.33 -1.85 8.70
C GLN A 28 -7.61 -0.63 8.10
N ILE A 29 -7.44 -0.59 6.78
CA ILE A 29 -6.80 0.54 6.09
C ILE A 29 -7.64 1.81 6.26
N LEU A 30 -8.96 1.72 6.05
CA LEU A 30 -9.87 2.87 6.21
C LEU A 30 -9.91 3.38 7.65
N LEU A 31 -9.90 2.48 8.64
CA LEU A 31 -9.84 2.86 10.05
C LEU A 31 -8.54 3.60 10.37
N SER A 32 -7.40 3.11 9.86
CA SER A 32 -6.10 3.78 10.03
C SER A 32 -6.10 5.16 9.37
N LEU A 33 -6.58 5.28 8.13
CA LEU A 33 -6.69 6.55 7.42
C LEU A 33 -7.66 7.52 8.10
N ALA A 34 -8.75 7.05 8.71
CA ALA A 34 -9.66 7.93 9.46
C ALA A 34 -8.96 8.60 10.65
N GLY A 35 -8.08 7.86 11.35
CA GLY A 35 -7.37 8.34 12.54
C GLY A 35 -6.09 9.15 12.26
N HIS A 36 -5.51 9.03 11.06
CA HIS A 36 -4.16 9.55 10.79
C HIS A 36 -4.08 10.28 9.43
N PRO A 37 -3.19 11.27 9.28
CA PRO A 37 -2.94 11.91 7.99
C PRO A 37 -2.17 11.01 7.02
N SER A 38 -1.35 10.09 7.54
CA SER A 38 -0.54 9.16 6.75
C SER A 38 -0.55 7.77 7.37
N THR A 39 -0.74 6.74 6.55
CA THR A 39 -0.71 5.33 6.92
C THR A 39 0.34 4.60 6.10
N GLU A 40 1.21 3.84 6.75
CA GLU A 40 2.21 2.99 6.11
C GLU A 40 1.82 1.53 6.28
N LEU A 41 1.67 0.78 5.19
CA LEU A 41 1.30 -0.63 5.21
C LEU A 41 2.54 -1.50 5.38
N ASP A 42 2.54 -2.31 6.43
CA ASP A 42 3.60 -3.27 6.71
C ASP A 42 3.12 -4.69 6.37
N ILE A 43 3.73 -5.27 5.34
CA ILE A 43 3.37 -6.56 4.76
C ILE A 43 4.48 -7.55 5.11
N SER A 44 4.12 -8.66 5.74
CA SER A 44 5.05 -9.73 6.09
C SER A 44 5.68 -10.38 4.85
N ASP A 45 6.95 -10.80 4.94
CA ASP A 45 7.64 -11.58 3.89
C ASP A 45 6.92 -12.90 3.56
N GLY A 46 6.22 -13.47 4.56
CA GLY A 46 5.49 -14.72 4.44
C GLY A 46 4.07 -14.59 3.89
N ALA A 47 3.63 -13.36 3.60
CA ALA A 47 2.24 -13.12 3.29
C ALA A 47 1.83 -13.80 1.98
N THR A 48 0.69 -14.50 2.02
CA THR A 48 0.02 -15.01 0.81
C THR A 48 -0.78 -13.89 0.20
N VAL A 49 -0.35 -13.44 -0.98
CA VAL A 49 -0.94 -12.30 -1.69
C VAL A 49 -1.63 -12.77 -2.97
N ASP A 50 -2.81 -12.21 -3.28
CA ASP A 50 -3.44 -12.33 -4.60
C ASP A 50 -3.77 -10.97 -5.22
N LEU A 51 -4.32 -11.00 -6.43
CA LEU A 51 -4.67 -9.82 -7.21
C LEU A 51 -5.67 -8.89 -6.49
N SER A 52 -6.58 -9.45 -5.69
CA SER A 52 -7.59 -8.65 -4.98
C SER A 52 -6.97 -7.78 -3.90
N PHE A 53 -5.87 -8.21 -3.29
CA PHE A 53 -5.13 -7.37 -2.36
C PHE A 53 -4.52 -6.15 -3.06
N VAL A 54 -3.86 -6.36 -4.21
CA VAL A 54 -3.31 -5.26 -5.03
C VAL A 54 -4.42 -4.25 -5.38
N GLN A 55 -5.57 -4.73 -5.84
CA GLN A 55 -6.72 -3.90 -6.16
C GLN A 55 -7.28 -3.14 -4.94
N THR A 56 -7.29 -3.79 -3.77
CA THR A 56 -7.73 -3.17 -2.51
C THR A 56 -6.80 -2.03 -2.12
N VAL A 57 -5.49 -2.23 -2.25
CA VAL A 57 -4.49 -1.20 -1.95
C VAL A 57 -4.58 -0.03 -2.94
N GLU A 58 -4.75 -0.26 -4.24
CA GLU A 58 -4.97 0.83 -5.21
C GLU A 58 -6.23 1.64 -4.90
N ALA A 59 -7.34 0.97 -4.63
CA ALA A 59 -8.58 1.63 -4.26
C ALA A 59 -8.41 2.46 -2.98
N ALA A 60 -7.66 1.95 -1.99
CA ALA A 60 -7.35 2.67 -0.78
C ALA A 60 -6.41 3.86 -1.02
N ARG A 61 -5.44 3.74 -1.94
CA ARG A 61 -4.53 4.82 -2.32
C ARG A 61 -5.29 5.99 -2.96
N LEU A 62 -6.17 5.69 -3.92
CA LEU A 62 -7.07 6.69 -4.52
C LEU A 62 -8.00 7.33 -3.49
N HIS A 63 -8.52 6.52 -2.54
CA HIS A 63 -9.36 7.05 -1.46
C HIS A 63 -8.59 8.00 -0.53
N ALA A 64 -7.35 7.65 -0.17
CA ALA A 64 -6.49 8.49 0.64
C ALA A 64 -6.20 9.83 -0.06
N ASP A 65 -5.80 9.79 -1.34
CA ASP A 65 -5.51 10.98 -2.13
C ASP A 65 -6.71 11.93 -2.23
N HIS A 66 -7.89 11.40 -2.58
CA HIS A 66 -9.14 12.18 -2.60
C HIS A 66 -9.53 12.75 -1.24
N SER A 67 -9.03 12.17 -0.15
CA SER A 67 -9.29 12.62 1.23
C SER A 67 -8.17 13.50 1.79
N GLY A 68 -7.18 13.87 0.98
CA GLY A 68 -6.00 14.64 1.42
C GLY A 68 -5.11 13.89 2.42
N LYS A 69 -5.11 12.55 2.33
CA LYS A 69 -4.34 11.64 3.18
C LYS A 69 -3.32 10.88 2.34
N HIS A 70 -2.34 10.30 3.01
CA HIS A 70 -1.28 9.53 2.35
C HIS A 70 -1.32 8.06 2.76
N LEU A 71 -1.07 7.19 1.78
CA LEU A 71 -0.89 5.76 1.96
C LEU A 71 0.45 5.39 1.32
N SER A 72 1.29 4.66 2.04
CA SER A 72 2.59 4.17 1.56
C SER A 72 2.78 2.69 1.93
N LEU A 73 3.80 2.04 1.35
CA LEU A 73 4.29 0.74 1.80
C LEU A 73 5.52 0.94 2.70
N SER A 74 5.72 0.06 3.68
CA SER A 74 6.92 0.08 4.54
C SER A 74 8.19 -0.25 3.78
N ARG A 75 8.06 -0.94 2.65
CA ARG A 75 9.11 -1.28 1.69
C ARG A 75 8.49 -1.49 0.30
N GLY A 76 9.32 -1.33 -0.73
CA GLY A 76 8.91 -1.68 -2.09
C GLY A 76 8.48 -3.14 -2.18
N ALA A 77 7.49 -3.41 -3.03
CA ALA A 77 6.98 -4.72 -3.34
C ALA A 77 8.11 -5.66 -3.77
N ASP A 78 8.19 -6.78 -3.08
CA ASP A 78 9.10 -7.88 -3.33
C ASP A 78 8.35 -9.21 -3.31
N GLY A 79 9.08 -10.31 -3.53
CA GLY A 79 8.59 -11.67 -3.36
C GLY A 79 7.21 -11.94 -3.99
N ALA A 80 6.26 -12.38 -3.16
CA ALA A 80 4.91 -12.73 -3.59
C ALA A 80 4.13 -11.53 -4.14
N LEU A 81 4.26 -10.35 -3.51
CA LEU A 81 3.55 -9.13 -3.93
C LEU A 81 4.04 -8.67 -5.31
N LEU A 82 5.36 -8.61 -5.52
CA LEU A 82 5.94 -8.27 -6.81
C LEU A 82 5.52 -9.26 -7.91
N GLY A 83 5.52 -10.57 -7.59
CA GLY A 83 5.07 -11.60 -8.52
C GLY A 83 3.57 -11.54 -8.86
N VAL A 84 2.74 -10.96 -7.99
CA VAL A 84 1.33 -10.69 -8.30
C VAL A 84 1.17 -9.43 -9.15
N LEU A 85 1.93 -8.36 -8.88
CA LEU A 85 1.93 -7.16 -9.70
C LEU A 85 2.31 -7.48 -11.16
N ASP A 86 3.36 -8.28 -11.36
CA ASP A 86 3.81 -8.70 -12.69
C ASP A 86 2.75 -9.52 -13.44
N ARG A 87 2.29 -10.62 -12.83
CA ARG A 87 1.28 -11.50 -13.46
C ARG A 87 -0.09 -10.82 -13.61
N GLY A 88 -0.39 -9.81 -12.79
CA GLY A 88 -1.60 -9.01 -12.87
C GLY A 88 -1.57 -7.92 -13.93
N GLY A 89 -0.42 -7.74 -14.62
CA GLY A 89 -0.24 -6.71 -15.64
C GLY A 89 -0.04 -5.31 -15.08
N PHE A 90 0.24 -5.16 -13.77
CA PHE A 90 0.46 -3.87 -13.13
C PHE A 90 1.85 -3.29 -13.42
N MET A 91 2.82 -4.13 -13.79
CA MET A 91 4.19 -3.69 -14.09
C MET A 91 4.28 -2.96 -15.43
N GLU A 92 3.45 -3.34 -16.40
CA GLU A 92 3.40 -2.70 -17.71
C GLU A 92 2.64 -1.38 -17.63
N GLY A 93 3.29 -0.28 -18.03
CA GLY A 93 2.63 1.03 -18.09
C GLY A 93 2.49 1.75 -16.74
N MET A 94 3.16 1.29 -15.67
CA MET A 94 3.22 2.03 -14.40
C MET A 94 3.61 3.49 -14.63
N SER A 95 2.83 4.40 -14.05
CA SER A 95 3.21 5.81 -13.94
C SER A 95 4.43 5.97 -13.02
N ALA A 96 5.01 7.17 -12.98
CA ALA A 96 6.09 7.46 -12.02
C ALA A 96 5.63 7.27 -10.57
N ASP A 97 4.41 7.72 -10.26
CA ASP A 97 3.81 7.61 -8.94
C ASP A 97 3.54 6.15 -8.55
N ASP A 98 3.15 5.30 -9.51
CA ASP A 98 2.97 3.86 -9.28
C ASP A 98 4.30 3.17 -9.00
N LYS A 99 5.37 3.54 -9.71
CA LYS A 99 6.72 3.01 -9.46
C LYS A 99 7.27 3.49 -8.11
N GLN A 100 7.00 4.73 -7.74
CA GLN A 100 7.39 5.26 -6.44
C GLN A 100 6.64 4.52 -5.33
N PHE A 101 5.32 4.34 -5.46
CA PHE A 101 4.52 3.64 -4.46
C PHE A 101 4.85 2.14 -4.36
N TRP A 102 4.78 1.42 -5.48
CA TRP A 102 4.93 -0.03 -5.46
C TRP A 102 6.37 -0.49 -5.37
N LEU A 103 7.31 0.19 -6.03
CA LEU A 103 8.68 -0.31 -6.17
C LEU A 103 9.67 0.53 -5.36
N HIS A 104 9.22 1.62 -4.74
CA HIS A 104 10.08 2.64 -4.12
C HIS A 104 11.16 3.13 -5.10
N GLN A 105 10.84 3.12 -6.39
CA GLN A 105 11.70 3.62 -7.46
C GLN A 105 11.31 5.05 -7.78
N GLY A 106 12.29 5.95 -7.84
CA GLY A 106 12.05 7.35 -8.19
C GLY A 106 12.38 8.34 -7.08
N GLU A 107 12.58 7.88 -5.83
CA GLU A 107 13.27 8.70 -4.83
C GLU A 107 14.77 8.48 -4.94
N THR A 108 15.38 9.27 -5.82
CA THR A 108 16.81 9.56 -5.76
C THR A 108 16.96 11.08 -5.82
N GLN A 109 16.63 11.76 -4.73
CA GLN A 109 17.25 13.04 -4.37
C GLN A 109 16.96 13.48 -2.94
#